data_AF-R1GIK4-F1
#
_entry.id   AF-R1GIK4-F1
#
_cell.length_a   1.000
_cell.length_b   1.000
_cell.length_c   1.000
_cell.angle_alpha   90.00
_cell.angle_beta   90.00
_cell.angle_gamma   90.00
#
_symmetry.space_group_name_H-M   'P 1'
#
loop_
_entity.id
_entity.type
_entity.pdbx_description
1 polymer ?
#
loop_
_entity_poly.entity_id
_entity_poly.type
_entity_poly.pdbx_seq_one_letter_code
_entity_poly.pdbx_strand_id
1 'polypeptide(L)'
;MGSKSLTNVVTQNSIALNAYIYGYGGHSLVTPHAPLQQLWWTDDRIDAKVTPEFVASRLRKEERDLLYKPLAFGDGLTDDTYLEWIMERAKRLFLILAEVGVPDQIYGCVDDAWDDQDLPIDAEAVERLALSRKKDDQLNRRFYQTQYTFLLRELHRGTHIAYGPNEVIPIEHVYKLPPAASLQHWSRVHLPKKPDEVFVRRRVSFSEDKEADQEEFLKDIAAAQEVDHQHIAPVWASYTSKGNGFVVSSFVGEHTLKSFIDFRTPTQYMSLSTFDFGFNKAPAKPNDALATSDFADVFSLGCIFLDILTFMIKKKPTEFVKHRTTKHKTPGKSGSRSDSSFHANLDKLNSWMQHLDTVAMEHEEIHFRAVRPLLQLVRDMVQPVPEARPLAYSVAGRLRDLLADHAGMVNLHCEPHVLGIEHTHSAPMSPRSDLHTIPEDGIDDDESVNGDDAYTVADEATLRYSVADSMTEVNRIGHS
;
A
#
# COMPACT_ATOMS: atom_id res chain seq x y z
N MET A 1 -48.26 29.99 26.14
CA MET A 1 -46.81 30.25 26.06
C MET A 1 -46.17 29.04 25.39
N GLY A 2 -45.51 29.26 24.26
CA GLY A 2 -45.17 28.22 23.29
C GLY A 2 -43.98 27.35 23.68
N SER A 3 -44.14 26.05 23.42
CA SER A 3 -43.10 25.02 23.37
C SER A 3 -41.97 25.46 22.42
N LYS A 4 -40.74 25.58 22.93
CA LYS A 4 -39.55 25.73 22.09
C LYS A 4 -39.04 24.34 21.71
N SER A 5 -39.37 23.92 20.50
CA SER A 5 -38.70 22.82 19.81
C SER A 5 -37.24 23.21 19.58
N LEU A 6 -36.30 22.48 20.20
CA LEU A 6 -34.88 22.53 19.85
C LEU A 6 -34.73 21.89 18.47
N THR A 7 -34.77 22.72 17.42
CA THR A 7 -34.30 22.34 16.10
C THR A 7 -32.81 21.98 16.21
N ASN A 8 -32.49 20.69 16.22
CA ASN A 8 -31.13 20.21 15.98
C ASN A 8 -30.73 20.69 14.59
N VAL A 9 -29.96 21.77 14.53
CA VAL A 9 -29.36 22.24 13.28
C VAL A 9 -28.37 21.16 12.84
N VAL A 10 -28.68 20.50 11.73
CA VAL A 10 -27.77 19.55 11.10
C VAL A 10 -26.56 20.35 10.62
N THR A 11 -25.43 20.21 11.31
CA THR A 11 -24.17 20.88 10.96
C THR A 11 -23.31 19.94 10.12
N GLN A 12 -22.35 20.47 9.36
CA GLN A 12 -21.40 19.62 8.62
C GLN A 12 -20.67 18.63 9.54
N ASN A 13 -20.42 19.01 10.79
CA ASN A 13 -19.82 18.14 11.81
C ASN A 13 -20.75 16.98 12.21
N SER A 14 -22.06 17.22 12.35
CA SER A 14 -23.01 16.15 12.67
C SER A 14 -23.28 15.22 11.47
N ILE A 15 -23.17 15.73 10.24
CA ILE A 15 -23.22 14.90 9.01
C ILE A 15 -21.98 14.02 8.92
N ALA A 16 -20.79 14.57 9.15
CA ALA A 16 -19.53 13.82 9.13
C ALA A 16 -19.48 12.76 10.23
N LEU A 17 -19.90 13.09 11.45
CA LEU A 17 -19.98 12.15 12.58
C LEU A 17 -20.96 11.00 12.30
N ASN A 18 -22.14 11.29 11.74
CA ASN A 18 -23.09 10.24 11.38
C ASN A 18 -22.57 9.38 10.21
N ALA A 19 -21.96 9.98 9.18
CA ALA A 19 -21.35 9.22 8.09
C ALA A 19 -20.24 8.30 8.60
N TYR A 20 -19.51 8.71 9.64
CA TYR A 20 -18.50 7.91 10.31
C TYR A 20 -19.09 6.76 11.13
N ILE A 21 -20.04 7.07 12.03
CA ILE A 21 -20.72 6.10 12.91
C ILE A 21 -21.38 4.97 12.10
N TYR A 22 -21.94 5.29 10.94
CA TYR A 22 -22.65 4.33 10.11
C TYR A 22 -21.83 3.76 8.94
N GLY A 23 -20.51 4.05 8.87
CA GLY A 23 -19.62 3.48 7.87
C GLY A 23 -19.81 3.98 6.43
N TYR A 24 -20.51 5.10 6.25
CA TYR A 24 -20.77 5.73 4.94
C TYR A 24 -19.77 6.85 4.58
N GLY A 25 -18.86 7.22 5.49
CA GLY A 25 -17.85 8.27 5.28
C GLY A 25 -16.80 7.96 4.20
N GLY A 26 -16.84 6.76 3.61
CA GLY A 26 -15.88 6.25 2.62
C GLY A 26 -16.21 6.51 1.14
N HIS A 27 -17.34 7.16 0.82
CA HIS A 27 -17.88 7.16 -0.55
C HIS A 27 -18.25 8.52 -1.15
N SER A 28 -18.08 9.63 -0.42
CA SER A 28 -18.59 10.93 -0.89
C SER A 28 -17.50 11.98 -1.02
N LEU A 29 -17.32 12.48 -2.26
CA LEU A 29 -16.50 13.66 -2.63
C LEU A 29 -16.92 14.95 -1.91
N VAL A 30 -18.07 14.93 -1.22
CA VAL A 30 -18.69 16.10 -0.59
C VAL A 30 -18.54 16.06 0.94
N THR A 31 -17.89 15.04 1.50
CA THR A 31 -17.63 14.99 2.95
C THR A 31 -16.39 15.84 3.24
N PRO A 32 -16.50 16.95 4.00
CA PRO A 32 -15.33 17.74 4.35
C PRO A 32 -14.39 16.89 5.20
N HIS A 33 -13.15 16.72 4.74
CA HIS A 33 -12.13 15.90 5.40
C HIS A 33 -11.34 16.68 6.48
N ALA A 34 -11.29 18.00 6.41
CA ALA A 34 -10.62 18.82 7.43
C ALA A 34 -11.25 18.72 8.85
N PRO A 35 -12.58 18.60 9.02
CA PRO A 35 -13.18 18.27 10.32
C PRO A 35 -12.93 16.82 10.78
N LEU A 36 -12.68 15.89 9.86
CA LEU A 36 -12.40 14.47 10.19
C LEU A 36 -11.00 14.27 10.77
N GLN A 37 -10.03 15.10 10.36
CA GLN A 37 -8.67 15.13 10.92
C GLN A 37 -8.62 15.46 12.44
N GLN A 38 -9.71 16.01 13.01
CA GLN A 38 -9.77 16.51 14.38
C GLN A 38 -10.37 15.54 15.42
N LEU A 39 -10.63 14.26 15.10
CA LEU A 39 -11.31 13.32 16.02
C LEU A 39 -10.46 12.15 16.56
N TRP A 40 -9.26 11.92 16.04
CA TRP A 40 -8.42 10.81 16.53
C TRP A 40 -7.88 11.10 17.94
N TRP A 41 -8.18 10.22 18.89
CA TRP A 41 -7.60 10.22 20.24
C TRP A 41 -6.34 9.38 20.28
N THR A 42 -5.29 9.89 19.64
CA THR A 42 -3.93 9.35 19.74
C THR A 42 -3.39 9.52 21.16
N ASP A 43 -2.39 8.74 21.56
CA ASP A 43 -1.74 8.83 22.88
C ASP A 43 -1.27 10.26 23.18
N ASP A 44 -0.55 10.89 22.25
CA ASP A 44 -0.11 12.29 22.40
C ASP A 44 -1.25 13.27 22.67
N ARG A 45 -2.43 13.01 22.09
CA ARG A 45 -3.58 13.89 22.24
C ARG A 45 -4.24 13.67 23.59
N ILE A 46 -4.34 12.42 24.03
CA ILE A 46 -4.85 12.08 25.36
C ILE A 46 -3.95 12.72 26.40
N ASP A 47 -2.62 12.57 26.28
CA ASP A 47 -1.65 13.16 27.19
C ASP A 47 -1.69 14.69 27.19
N ALA A 48 -1.80 15.32 26.02
CA ALA A 48 -1.95 16.77 25.93
C ALA A 48 -3.29 17.28 26.46
N LYS A 49 -4.35 16.46 26.43
CA LYS A 49 -5.71 16.85 26.84
C LYS A 49 -5.97 16.64 28.31
N VAL A 50 -5.52 15.51 28.86
CA VAL A 50 -5.76 15.13 30.25
C VAL A 50 -4.66 15.74 31.10
N THR A 51 -4.88 16.99 31.50
CA THR A 51 -4.03 17.70 32.47
C THR A 51 -4.73 17.79 33.83
N PRO A 52 -4.01 18.09 34.93
CA PRO A 52 -4.61 18.29 36.25
C PRO A 52 -5.75 19.33 36.25
N GLU A 53 -5.56 20.43 35.50
CA GLU A 53 -6.56 21.49 35.36
C GLU A 53 -7.78 20.99 34.59
N PHE A 54 -7.56 20.17 33.55
CA PHE A 54 -8.65 19.56 32.80
C PHE A 54 -9.47 18.63 33.69
N VAL A 55 -8.82 17.74 34.46
CA VAL A 55 -9.48 16.83 35.40
C VAL A 55 -10.32 17.62 36.41
N ALA A 56 -9.71 18.60 37.08
CA ALA A 56 -10.40 19.45 38.04
C ALA A 56 -11.57 20.24 37.42
N SER A 57 -11.45 20.67 36.16
CA SER A 57 -12.51 21.41 35.45
C SER A 57 -13.78 20.59 35.20
N ARG A 58 -13.65 19.25 35.13
CA ARG A 58 -14.78 18.33 34.91
C ARG A 58 -15.48 17.92 36.19
N LEU A 59 -14.89 18.21 37.35
CA LEU A 59 -15.40 17.87 38.68
C LEU A 59 -16.00 19.08 39.40
N ARG A 60 -16.94 18.82 40.31
CA ARG A 60 -17.52 19.83 41.22
C ARG A 60 -16.52 20.23 42.29
N LYS A 61 -16.78 21.35 42.98
CA LYS A 61 -15.86 21.88 43.99
C LYS A 61 -15.56 20.87 45.10
N GLU A 62 -16.59 20.25 45.69
CA GLU A 62 -16.42 19.23 46.73
C GLU A 62 -15.64 17.98 46.24
N GLU A 63 -15.76 17.65 44.96
CA GLU A 63 -15.08 16.52 44.34
C GLU A 63 -13.61 16.84 44.04
N ARG A 64 -13.26 18.10 43.75
CA ARG A 64 -11.87 18.50 43.48
C ARG A 64 -10.96 18.32 44.68
N ASP A 65 -11.49 18.53 45.88
CA ASP A 65 -10.71 18.36 47.11
C ASP A 65 -10.33 16.88 47.34
N LEU A 66 -11.06 15.93 46.72
CA LEU A 66 -10.73 14.50 46.78
C LEU A 66 -9.53 14.13 45.90
N LEU A 67 -9.23 14.90 44.86
CA LEU A 67 -8.11 14.60 43.93
C LEU A 67 -6.76 14.50 44.65
N TYR A 68 -6.57 15.28 45.71
CA TYR A 68 -5.32 15.36 46.47
C TYR A 68 -5.32 14.46 47.71
N LYS A 69 -6.36 13.64 47.90
CA LYS A 69 -6.39 12.66 48.98
C LYS A 69 -5.62 11.40 48.56
N PRO A 70 -5.00 10.71 49.53
CA PRO A 70 -4.45 9.39 49.27
C PRO A 70 -5.56 8.42 48.86
N LEU A 71 -5.18 7.42 48.06
CA LEU A 71 -6.08 6.36 47.61
C LEU A 71 -6.72 5.63 48.80
N ALA A 72 -8.00 5.24 48.66
CA ALA A 72 -8.72 4.53 49.73
C ALA A 72 -8.29 3.07 49.90
N PHE A 73 -7.60 2.50 48.91
CA PHE A 73 -7.08 1.13 48.92
C PHE A 73 -5.55 1.12 49.08
N GLY A 74 -4.99 -0.05 49.42
CA GLY A 74 -3.54 -0.23 49.54
C GLY A 74 -2.97 -0.10 50.96
N ASP A 75 -3.78 0.13 51.99
CA ASP A 75 -3.40 0.09 53.43
C ASP A 75 -2.07 0.82 53.78
N GLY A 76 -1.80 1.94 53.11
CA GLY A 76 -0.57 2.73 53.31
C GLY A 76 0.68 2.21 52.59
N LEU A 77 0.55 1.31 51.62
CA LEU A 77 1.65 0.82 50.77
C LEU A 77 1.98 1.78 49.61
N THR A 78 1.09 2.73 49.30
CA THR A 78 1.28 3.73 48.25
C THR A 78 0.90 5.11 48.79
N ASP A 79 1.75 6.11 48.58
CA ASP A 79 1.46 7.51 48.92
C ASP A 79 0.74 8.25 47.78
N ASP A 80 0.40 7.54 46.70
CA ASP A 80 -0.23 8.10 45.50
C ASP A 80 -1.59 8.74 45.84
N THR A 81 -1.85 9.87 45.20
CA THR A 81 -3.14 10.55 45.23
C THR A 81 -4.04 10.08 44.09
N TYR A 82 -5.35 10.32 44.21
CA TYR A 82 -6.27 10.08 43.09
C TYR A 82 -5.86 10.81 41.81
N LEU A 83 -5.33 12.03 41.93
CA LEU A 83 -4.85 12.80 40.78
C LEU A 83 -3.65 12.10 40.10
N GLU A 84 -2.65 11.68 40.87
CA GLU A 84 -1.48 10.96 40.34
C GLU A 84 -1.90 9.67 39.65
N TRP A 85 -2.79 8.88 40.27
CA TRP A 85 -3.32 7.67 39.65
C TRP A 85 -4.03 7.95 38.32
N ILE A 86 -4.88 8.98 38.27
CA ILE A 86 -5.57 9.37 37.03
C ILE A 86 -4.55 9.74 35.93
N MET A 87 -3.53 10.50 36.28
CA MET A 87 -2.53 10.98 35.33
C MET A 87 -1.61 9.87 34.81
N GLU A 88 -1.29 8.89 35.65
CA GLU A 88 -0.35 7.83 35.30
C GLU A 88 -1.02 6.59 34.71
N ARG A 89 -2.25 6.28 35.18
CA ARG A 89 -2.88 4.98 34.92
C ARG A 89 -4.27 5.04 34.33
N ALA A 90 -5.04 6.11 34.52
CA ALA A 90 -6.47 6.12 34.19
C ALA A 90 -6.93 7.30 33.30
N LYS A 91 -6.06 7.82 32.43
CA LYS A 91 -6.38 8.95 31.55
C LYS A 91 -7.52 8.65 30.58
N ARG A 92 -7.51 7.48 29.93
CA ARG A 92 -8.56 7.06 28.99
C ARG A 92 -9.85 6.78 29.75
N LEU A 93 -9.78 6.07 30.87
CA LEU A 93 -10.94 5.81 31.72
C LEU A 93 -11.62 7.11 32.15
N PHE A 94 -10.85 8.09 32.61
CA PHE A 94 -11.39 9.41 32.96
C PHE A 94 -12.05 10.13 31.77
N LEU A 95 -11.43 10.11 30.58
CA LEU A 95 -12.04 10.70 29.38
C LEU A 95 -13.37 10.04 29.02
N ILE A 96 -13.47 8.71 29.13
CA ILE A 96 -14.71 7.98 28.86
C ILE A 96 -15.78 8.42 29.84
N LEU A 97 -15.48 8.43 31.14
CA LEU A 97 -16.39 8.87 32.20
C LEU A 97 -16.86 10.32 32.00
N ALA A 98 -15.94 11.21 31.63
CA ALA A 98 -16.25 12.60 31.33
C ALA A 98 -17.17 12.74 30.10
N GLU A 99 -16.97 11.94 29.06
CA GLU A 99 -17.77 11.97 27.83
C GLU A 99 -19.18 11.37 28.02
N VAL A 100 -19.31 10.34 28.85
CA VAL A 100 -20.64 9.81 29.21
C VAL A 100 -21.39 10.69 30.22
N GLY A 101 -20.69 11.60 30.89
CA GLY A 101 -21.26 12.63 31.76
C GLY A 101 -21.24 12.30 33.26
N VAL A 102 -20.41 11.34 33.69
CA VAL A 102 -20.24 10.93 35.08
C VAL A 102 -18.74 10.93 35.51
N PRO A 103 -18.02 12.05 35.35
CA PRO A 103 -16.58 12.11 35.65
C PRO A 103 -16.24 11.85 37.12
N ASP A 104 -17.19 12.09 38.04
CA ASP A 104 -17.04 11.85 39.48
C ASP A 104 -16.92 10.36 39.85
N GLN A 105 -17.39 9.46 38.98
CA GLN A 105 -17.31 8.02 39.19
C GLN A 105 -15.88 7.47 39.07
N ILE A 106 -14.91 8.32 38.66
CA ILE A 106 -13.49 7.96 38.64
C ILE A 106 -12.99 7.51 40.02
N TYR A 107 -13.49 8.10 41.10
CA TYR A 107 -13.09 7.71 42.46
C TYR A 107 -13.47 6.27 42.77
N GLY A 108 -14.72 5.88 42.48
CA GLY A 108 -15.18 4.51 42.68
C GLY A 108 -14.43 3.52 41.77
N CYS A 109 -14.19 3.90 40.51
CA CYS A 109 -13.40 3.07 39.59
C CYS A 109 -11.97 2.84 40.12
N VAL A 110 -11.31 3.90 40.59
CA VAL A 110 -9.96 3.82 41.17
C VAL A 110 -9.97 3.03 42.48
N ASP A 111 -10.97 3.21 43.34
CA ASP A 111 -11.11 2.45 44.60
C ASP A 111 -11.28 0.95 44.36
N ASP A 112 -11.97 0.58 43.28
CA ASP A 112 -12.10 -0.80 42.81
C ASP A 112 -10.92 -1.25 41.93
N ALA A 113 -9.84 -0.46 41.87
CA ALA A 113 -8.59 -0.69 41.17
C ALA A 113 -8.67 -0.79 39.64
N TRP A 114 -9.69 -0.19 39.01
CA TRP A 114 -9.78 -0.10 37.55
C TRP A 114 -8.83 0.97 36.99
N ASP A 115 -8.15 0.63 35.89
CA ASP A 115 -7.29 1.55 35.15
C ASP A 115 -7.36 1.38 33.62
N ASP A 116 -6.50 2.09 32.88
CA ASP A 116 -6.48 2.05 31.42
C ASP A 116 -6.06 0.68 30.85
N GLN A 117 -5.38 -0.18 31.62
CA GLN A 117 -4.98 -1.53 31.18
C GLN A 117 -6.15 -2.51 31.16
N ASP A 118 -7.21 -2.22 31.92
CA ASP A 118 -8.45 -3.00 31.93
C ASP A 118 -9.35 -2.70 30.74
N LEU A 119 -9.04 -1.66 29.95
CA LEU A 119 -9.79 -1.31 28.76
C LEU A 119 -9.33 -2.16 27.54
N PRO A 120 -10.25 -2.59 26.66
CA PRO A 120 -11.70 -2.38 26.71
C PRO A 120 -12.41 -3.29 27.73
N ILE A 121 -13.35 -2.70 28.48
CA ILE A 121 -14.20 -3.43 29.42
C ILE A 121 -15.40 -4.01 28.66
N ASP A 122 -15.60 -5.31 28.81
CA ASP A 122 -16.73 -6.04 28.23
C ASP A 122 -18.08 -5.51 28.72
N ALA A 123 -19.11 -5.59 27.88
CA ALA A 123 -20.43 -5.04 28.19
C ALA A 123 -21.03 -5.59 29.50
N GLU A 124 -20.74 -6.84 29.86
CA GLU A 124 -21.16 -7.47 31.11
C GLU A 124 -20.35 -6.99 32.32
N ALA A 125 -19.07 -6.69 32.12
CA ALA A 125 -18.17 -6.21 33.16
C ALA A 125 -18.38 -4.73 33.48
N VAL A 126 -18.91 -3.92 32.53
CA VAL A 126 -19.25 -2.51 32.76
C VAL A 126 -20.22 -2.34 33.93
N GLU A 127 -21.10 -3.31 34.20
CA GLU A 127 -22.00 -3.24 35.36
C GLU A 127 -21.25 -3.15 36.71
N ARG A 128 -20.02 -3.67 36.77
CA ARG A 128 -19.17 -3.67 37.97
C ARG A 128 -18.56 -2.30 38.25
N LEU A 129 -18.48 -1.41 37.26
CA LEU A 129 -18.02 -0.03 37.46
C LEU A 129 -18.99 0.80 38.31
N ALA A 130 -20.21 0.31 38.53
CA ALA A 130 -21.21 0.95 39.38
C ALA A 130 -21.43 2.45 39.09
N LEU A 131 -21.44 2.83 37.80
CA LEU A 131 -21.48 4.21 37.30
C LEU A 131 -22.66 5.08 37.81
N SER A 132 -23.65 4.45 38.44
CA SER A 132 -24.79 5.12 39.06
C SER A 132 -25.29 4.32 40.27
N ARG A 133 -25.86 5.02 41.27
CA ARG A 133 -26.41 4.39 42.50
C ARG A 133 -27.47 3.30 42.23
N LYS A 134 -28.19 3.42 41.12
CA LYS A 134 -29.12 2.41 40.62
C LYS A 134 -28.61 1.94 39.27
N LYS A 135 -28.81 0.66 38.95
CA LYS A 135 -28.47 0.10 37.62
C LYS A 135 -29.11 0.95 36.51
N ASP A 136 -28.26 1.47 35.62
CA ASP A 136 -28.65 2.24 34.45
C ASP A 136 -28.03 1.60 33.20
N ASP A 137 -28.83 0.75 32.55
CA ASP A 137 -28.40 0.01 31.36
C ASP A 137 -28.08 0.93 30.18
N GLN A 138 -28.72 2.11 30.11
CA GLN A 138 -28.46 3.07 29.05
C GLN A 138 -27.09 3.73 29.25
N LEU A 139 -26.76 4.11 30.48
CA LEU A 139 -25.44 4.63 30.84
C LEU A 139 -24.35 3.59 30.60
N ASN A 140 -24.55 2.35 31.05
CA ASN A 140 -23.59 1.26 30.84
C ASN A 140 -23.35 0.99 29.35
N ARG A 141 -24.42 0.95 28.55
CA ARG A 141 -24.29 0.81 27.09
C ARG A 141 -23.55 1.98 26.46
N ARG A 142 -23.80 3.21 26.93
CA ARG A 142 -23.11 4.41 26.44
C ARG A 142 -21.63 4.39 26.79
N PHE A 143 -21.26 3.99 28.01
CA PHE A 143 -19.87 3.77 28.41
C PHE A 143 -19.20 2.74 27.51
N TYR A 144 -19.84 1.57 27.38
CA TYR A 144 -19.33 0.47 26.55
C TYR A 144 -19.08 0.89 25.10
N GLN A 145 -19.92 1.73 24.50
CA GLN A 145 -19.72 2.23 23.14
C GLN A 145 -18.67 3.33 23.07
N THR A 146 -18.66 4.23 24.07
CA THR A 146 -17.79 5.41 24.10
C THR A 146 -16.32 5.03 24.27
N GLN A 147 -16.00 3.95 25.00
CA GLN A 147 -14.62 3.54 25.24
C GLN A 147 -13.78 3.38 23.97
N TYR A 148 -14.36 2.84 22.90
CA TYR A 148 -13.66 2.62 21.62
C TYR A 148 -13.25 3.93 20.92
N THR A 149 -13.80 5.09 21.34
CA THR A 149 -13.37 6.41 20.88
C THR A 149 -11.99 6.80 21.40
N PHE A 150 -11.61 6.29 22.58
CA PHE A 150 -10.36 6.62 23.28
C PHE A 150 -9.34 5.47 23.29
N LEU A 151 -9.69 4.33 22.68
CA LEU A 151 -8.85 3.13 22.56
C LEU A 151 -8.30 2.96 21.15
N LEU A 152 -7.90 4.07 20.54
CA LEU A 152 -7.36 4.06 19.19
C LEU A 152 -6.01 3.34 19.17
N ARG A 153 -5.91 2.29 18.36
CA ARG A 153 -4.66 1.53 18.17
C ARG A 153 -4.05 1.91 16.83
N GLU A 154 -2.96 2.67 16.84
CA GLU A 154 -2.31 3.10 15.60
C GLU A 154 -1.58 1.95 14.90
N LEU A 155 -1.66 1.91 13.57
CA LEU A 155 -0.84 0.99 12.77
C LEU A 155 0.61 1.48 12.73
N HIS A 156 1.53 0.55 12.94
CA HIS A 156 2.96 0.81 12.87
C HIS A 156 3.64 -0.11 11.84
N ARG A 157 4.80 0.31 11.35
CA ARG A 157 5.58 -0.50 10.41
C ARG A 157 5.89 -1.87 11.02
N GLY A 158 5.69 -2.92 10.24
CA GLY A 158 5.95 -4.31 10.64
C GLY A 158 4.85 -4.94 11.50
N THR A 159 3.80 -4.20 11.87
CA THR A 159 2.78 -4.71 12.79
C THR A 159 1.58 -5.33 12.07
N HIS A 160 0.95 -6.29 12.77
CA HIS A 160 -0.40 -6.76 12.47
C HIS A 160 -1.33 -6.39 13.62
N ILE A 161 -2.50 -5.81 13.32
CA ILE A 161 -3.52 -5.50 14.33
C ILE A 161 -4.84 -6.22 13.99
N ALA A 162 -5.35 -7.03 14.90
CA ALA A 162 -6.72 -7.51 14.83
C ALA A 162 -7.65 -6.51 15.51
N TYR A 163 -8.48 -5.82 14.71
CA TYR A 163 -9.46 -4.86 15.22
C TYR A 163 -10.79 -5.54 15.53
N GLY A 164 -11.31 -5.31 16.73
CA GLY A 164 -12.64 -5.72 17.14
C GLY A 164 -13.77 -5.05 16.33
N PRO A 165 -15.01 -5.53 16.47
CA PRO A 165 -16.16 -5.05 15.69
C PRO A 165 -16.53 -3.58 15.94
N ASN A 166 -16.23 -3.08 17.15
CA ASN A 166 -16.51 -1.72 17.58
C ASN A 166 -15.28 -0.81 17.53
N GLU A 167 -14.10 -1.37 17.24
CA GLU A 167 -12.87 -0.58 17.15
C GLU A 167 -12.87 0.28 15.89
N VAL A 168 -12.27 1.45 16.05
CA VAL A 168 -12.11 2.44 14.99
C VAL A 168 -10.73 2.27 14.39
N ILE A 169 -10.66 2.11 13.07
CA ILE A 169 -9.39 1.88 12.37
C ILE A 169 -8.77 3.24 11.97
N PRO A 170 -7.57 3.61 12.46
CA PRO A 170 -6.87 4.88 12.19
C PRO A 170 -6.35 5.03 10.77
N ILE A 171 -7.27 5.18 9.82
CA ILE A 171 -6.95 5.33 8.41
C ILE A 171 -7.90 6.33 7.76
N GLU A 172 -7.34 7.33 7.09
CA GLU A 172 -8.08 8.30 6.28
C GLU A 172 -7.88 8.03 4.80
N HIS A 173 -8.95 8.09 4.01
CA HIS A 173 -8.87 7.88 2.57
C HIS A 173 -8.37 9.14 1.85
N VAL A 174 -7.39 8.97 0.96
CA VAL A 174 -6.88 10.04 0.11
C VAL A 174 -7.81 10.19 -1.10
N TYR A 175 -8.70 11.18 -1.04
CA TYR A 175 -9.54 11.57 -2.18
C TYR A 175 -8.87 12.70 -2.97
N LYS A 176 -7.69 12.43 -3.52
CA LYS A 176 -7.20 13.27 -4.63
C LYS A 176 -7.94 12.81 -5.87
N LEU A 177 -8.54 13.76 -6.61
CA LEU A 177 -9.00 13.48 -7.97
C LEU A 177 -7.89 12.68 -8.66
N PRO A 178 -8.18 11.48 -9.17
CA PRO A 178 -7.28 10.81 -10.09
C PRO A 178 -6.73 11.87 -11.05
N PRO A 179 -5.41 12.00 -11.26
CA PRO A 179 -4.95 12.43 -12.58
C PRO A 179 -5.83 11.71 -13.60
N ALA A 180 -6.19 12.33 -14.73
CA ALA A 180 -7.17 11.81 -15.70
C ALA A 180 -6.91 10.35 -16.20
N ALA A 181 -5.84 9.73 -15.73
CA ALA A 181 -5.32 8.39 -15.95
C ALA A 181 -5.27 7.43 -14.73
N SER A 182 -5.57 7.79 -13.46
CA SER A 182 -5.47 6.79 -12.37
C SER A 182 -6.62 5.78 -12.43
N LEU A 183 -6.31 4.64 -13.04
CA LEU A 183 -7.25 3.59 -13.47
C LEU A 183 -7.47 2.45 -12.46
N GLN A 184 -6.78 2.44 -11.32
CA GLN A 184 -6.87 1.34 -10.36
C GLN A 184 -7.83 1.63 -9.21
N HIS A 185 -8.58 0.61 -8.79
CA HIS A 185 -9.58 0.64 -7.72
C HIS A 185 -8.96 0.54 -6.31
N TRP A 186 -7.63 0.72 -6.20
CA TRP A 186 -6.95 0.59 -4.91
C TRP A 186 -7.23 1.79 -4.02
N SER A 187 -7.59 1.51 -2.77
CA SER A 187 -7.81 2.56 -1.78
C SER A 187 -6.47 3.17 -1.40
N ARG A 188 -6.28 4.45 -1.70
CA ARG A 188 -5.17 5.23 -1.16
C ARG A 188 -5.56 5.80 0.18
N VAL A 189 -4.66 5.74 1.13
CA VAL A 189 -4.94 6.13 2.51
C VAL A 189 -3.74 6.80 3.16
N HIS A 190 -3.96 7.54 4.22
CA HIS A 190 -2.90 8.05 5.09
C HIS A 190 -3.26 7.81 6.56
N LEU A 191 -2.26 7.85 7.42
CA LEU A 191 -2.43 7.72 8.87
C LEU A 191 -2.82 9.07 9.49
N PRO A 192 -3.41 9.08 10.70
CA PRO A 192 -3.71 10.31 11.43
C PRO A 192 -2.48 11.22 11.52
N LYS A 193 -2.70 12.53 11.39
CA LYS A 193 -1.66 13.58 11.46
C LYS A 193 -0.54 13.47 10.40
N LYS A 194 -0.59 12.51 9.47
CA LYS A 194 0.44 12.27 8.45
C LYS A 194 -0.14 12.30 7.03
N PRO A 195 -0.74 13.43 6.58
CA PRO A 195 -1.42 13.50 5.28
C PRO A 195 -0.49 13.32 4.07
N ASP A 196 0.81 13.58 4.24
CA ASP A 196 1.81 13.46 3.18
C ASP A 196 2.34 12.02 3.03
N GLU A 197 2.17 11.17 4.05
CA GLU A 197 2.53 9.75 4.01
C GLU A 197 1.36 8.94 3.44
N VAL A 198 1.34 8.79 2.11
CA VAL A 198 0.31 8.03 1.41
C VAL A 198 0.70 6.56 1.30
N PHE A 199 -0.26 5.69 1.61
CA PHE A 199 -0.18 4.24 1.50
C PHE A 199 -1.24 3.71 0.54
N VAL A 200 -1.00 2.51 0.01
CA VAL A 200 -2.00 1.72 -0.70
C VAL A 200 -2.54 0.64 0.23
N ARG A 201 -3.87 0.57 0.32
CA ARG A 201 -4.60 -0.42 1.09
C ARG A 201 -5.27 -1.43 0.17
N ARG A 202 -4.91 -2.70 0.32
CA ARG A 202 -5.52 -3.84 -0.37
C ARG A 202 -6.35 -4.66 0.60
N ARG A 203 -7.51 -5.14 0.15
CA ARG A 203 -8.43 -5.97 0.94
C ARG A 203 -8.36 -7.42 0.45
N VAL A 204 -8.32 -8.34 1.39
CA VAL A 204 -8.45 -9.78 1.21
C VAL A 204 -9.72 -10.20 1.97
N SER A 205 -10.70 -10.74 1.25
CA SER A 205 -11.93 -11.23 1.88
C SER A 205 -11.73 -12.66 2.33
N PHE A 206 -12.07 -12.96 3.59
CA PHE A 206 -12.08 -14.33 4.08
C PHE A 206 -13.36 -15.04 3.66
N SER A 207 -13.27 -16.35 3.47
CA SER A 207 -14.32 -17.26 3.11
C SER A 207 -15.19 -17.62 4.34
N GLU A 208 -15.96 -18.71 4.24
CA GLU A 208 -16.76 -19.21 5.35
C GLU A 208 -15.87 -19.72 6.51
N ASP A 209 -14.70 -20.26 6.19
CA ASP A 209 -13.69 -20.71 7.16
C ASP A 209 -12.71 -19.58 7.51
N LYS A 210 -13.21 -18.61 8.28
CA LYS A 210 -12.47 -17.39 8.62
C LYS A 210 -11.20 -17.64 9.43
N GLU A 211 -11.18 -18.70 10.25
CA GLU A 211 -10.04 -18.98 11.13
C GLU A 211 -8.86 -19.51 10.32
N ALA A 212 -9.10 -20.48 9.44
CA ALA A 212 -8.07 -21.01 8.56
C ALA A 212 -7.53 -19.92 7.62
N ASP A 213 -8.42 -19.13 7.01
CA ASP A 213 -8.02 -18.05 6.10
C ASP A 213 -7.23 -16.95 6.82
N GLN A 214 -7.57 -16.65 8.08
CA GLN A 214 -6.84 -15.68 8.88
C GLN A 214 -5.45 -16.21 9.26
N GLU A 215 -5.33 -17.49 9.61
CA GLU A 215 -4.03 -18.11 9.90
C GLU A 215 -3.12 -18.12 8.66
N GLU A 216 -3.66 -18.49 7.49
CA GLU A 216 -2.95 -18.44 6.21
C GLU A 216 -2.55 -17.01 5.85
N PHE A 217 -3.47 -16.05 6.00
CA PHE A 217 -3.19 -14.64 5.79
C PHE A 217 -2.03 -14.14 6.66
N LEU A 218 -2.00 -14.50 7.95
CA LEU A 218 -0.91 -14.07 8.85
C LEU A 218 0.43 -14.69 8.48
N LYS A 219 0.45 -15.96 8.03
CA LYS A 219 1.66 -16.61 7.51
C LYS A 219 2.18 -15.89 6.26
N ASP A 220 1.29 -15.54 5.34
CA ASP A 220 1.64 -14.79 4.13
C ASP A 220 2.17 -13.39 4.45
N ILE A 221 1.59 -12.70 5.44
CA ILE A 221 2.07 -11.39 5.90
C ILE A 221 3.49 -11.51 6.44
N ALA A 222 3.75 -12.49 7.31
CA ALA A 222 5.07 -12.68 7.90
C ALA A 222 6.12 -12.93 6.80
N ALA A 223 5.85 -13.85 5.87
CA ALA A 223 6.74 -14.12 4.75
C ALA A 223 6.95 -12.89 3.86
N ALA A 224 5.89 -12.12 3.58
CA ALA A 224 5.99 -10.92 2.75
C ALA A 224 6.71 -9.75 3.44
N GLN A 225 6.72 -9.70 4.77
CA GLN A 225 7.47 -8.69 5.54
C GLN A 225 8.97 -8.99 5.61
N GLU A 226 9.37 -10.25 5.45
CA GLU A 226 10.79 -10.65 5.36
C GLU A 226 11.44 -10.25 4.02
N VAL A 227 10.63 -9.97 3.00
CA VAL A 227 11.11 -9.59 1.67
C VAL A 227 11.25 -8.07 1.55
N ASP A 228 12.50 -7.60 1.49
CA ASP A 228 12.82 -6.22 1.14
C ASP A 228 13.53 -6.17 -0.22
N HIS A 229 12.86 -5.67 -1.25
CA HIS A 229 13.42 -5.60 -2.59
C HIS A 229 12.79 -4.46 -3.40
N GLN A 230 13.60 -3.75 -4.19
CA GLN A 230 13.18 -2.58 -4.99
C GLN A 230 12.00 -2.87 -5.95
N HIS A 231 11.86 -4.11 -6.40
CA HIS A 231 10.81 -4.54 -7.34
C HIS A 231 9.65 -5.29 -6.69
N ILE A 232 9.62 -5.37 -5.36
CA ILE A 232 8.55 -6.02 -4.61
C ILE A 232 7.90 -4.97 -3.74
N ALA A 233 6.59 -4.78 -3.91
CA ALA A 233 5.85 -3.81 -3.10
C ALA A 233 5.86 -4.28 -1.64
N PRO A 234 6.46 -3.50 -0.71
CA PRO A 234 6.65 -3.96 0.66
C PRO A 234 5.31 -4.02 1.40
N VAL A 235 5.19 -4.97 2.32
CA VAL A 235 4.12 -4.99 3.31
C VAL A 235 4.54 -4.10 4.47
N TRP A 236 4.04 -2.86 4.49
CA TRP A 236 4.37 -1.90 5.53
C TRP A 236 3.69 -2.27 6.85
N ALA A 237 2.41 -2.63 6.82
CA ALA A 237 1.67 -3.17 7.95
C ALA A 237 0.46 -3.97 7.46
N SER A 238 -0.24 -4.64 8.37
CA SER A 238 -1.48 -5.32 8.06
C SER A 238 -2.48 -5.24 9.21
N TYR A 239 -3.74 -5.54 8.93
CA TYR A 239 -4.76 -5.66 9.96
C TYR A 239 -5.91 -6.54 9.51
N THR A 240 -6.66 -7.09 10.47
CA THR A 240 -7.94 -7.74 10.20
C THR A 240 -9.09 -6.93 10.79
N SER A 241 -10.22 -6.91 10.08
CA SER A 241 -11.46 -6.32 10.59
C SER A 241 -12.68 -6.88 9.87
N LYS A 242 -13.73 -7.19 10.63
CA LYS A 242 -15.05 -7.62 10.11
C LYS A 242 -14.95 -8.78 9.10
N GLY A 243 -14.10 -9.76 9.37
CA GLY A 243 -13.91 -10.94 8.52
C GLY A 243 -13.12 -10.67 7.23
N ASN A 244 -12.26 -9.67 7.22
CA ASN A 244 -11.38 -9.37 6.09
C ASN A 244 -9.96 -9.07 6.58
N GLY A 245 -8.97 -9.46 5.80
CA GLY A 245 -7.58 -9.04 5.94
C GLY A 245 -7.30 -7.81 5.10
N PHE A 246 -6.39 -6.96 5.57
CA PHE A 246 -5.98 -5.76 4.88
C PHE A 246 -4.47 -5.64 4.90
N VAL A 247 -3.89 -5.35 3.73
CA VAL A 247 -2.46 -5.12 3.54
C VAL A 247 -2.26 -3.65 3.26
N VAL A 248 -1.37 -3.01 4.02
CA VAL A 248 -0.96 -1.62 3.83
C VAL A 248 0.46 -1.62 3.26
N SER A 249 0.64 -0.96 2.12
CA SER A 249 1.94 -0.84 1.44
C SER A 249 2.34 0.61 1.27
N SER A 250 3.62 0.90 1.47
CA SER A 250 4.20 2.23 1.18
C SER A 250 4.47 2.43 -0.31
N PHE A 251 4.39 1.38 -1.13
CA PHE A 251 4.48 1.51 -2.58
C PHE A 251 3.16 1.99 -3.17
N VAL A 252 3.14 3.26 -3.60
CA VAL A 252 1.97 3.88 -4.22
C VAL A 252 2.04 3.76 -5.74
N GLY A 253 1.59 2.62 -6.26
CA GLY A 253 1.49 2.41 -7.70
C GLY A 253 0.46 3.33 -8.36
N GLU A 254 0.82 3.90 -9.51
CA GLU A 254 -0.10 4.67 -10.36
C GLU A 254 -0.89 3.77 -11.33
N HIS A 255 -0.19 2.76 -11.86
CA HIS A 255 -0.71 1.85 -12.85
C HIS A 255 -0.30 0.41 -12.53
N THR A 256 -1.18 -0.54 -12.82
CA THR A 256 -0.74 -1.89 -13.15
C THR A 256 -0.16 -1.88 -14.57
N LEU A 257 0.74 -2.82 -14.88
CA LEU A 257 1.26 -3.00 -16.24
C LEU A 257 0.13 -3.06 -17.28
N LYS A 258 -0.97 -3.77 -16.96
CA LYS A 258 -2.17 -3.81 -17.79
C LYS A 258 -2.73 -2.41 -18.06
N SER A 259 -3.07 -1.66 -17.02
CA SER A 259 -3.67 -0.33 -17.20
C SER A 259 -2.75 0.66 -17.91
N PHE A 260 -1.44 0.52 -17.71
CA PHE A 260 -0.44 1.32 -18.39
C PHE A 260 -0.42 1.04 -19.89
N ILE A 261 -0.44 -0.24 -20.27
CA ILE A 261 -0.52 -0.70 -21.65
C ILE A 261 -1.82 -0.23 -22.31
N ASP A 262 -2.95 -0.29 -21.60
CA ASP A 262 -4.26 0.11 -22.14
C ASP A 262 -4.37 1.65 -22.37
N PHE A 263 -3.88 2.46 -21.42
CA PHE A 263 -4.12 3.91 -21.39
C PHE A 263 -3.25 4.75 -22.35
N ARG A 264 -2.11 4.24 -22.80
CA ARG A 264 -1.20 4.95 -23.73
C ARG A 264 -1.69 4.99 -25.18
N THR A 265 -2.92 4.53 -25.46
CA THR A 265 -3.54 4.53 -26.79
C THR A 265 -4.61 5.64 -26.85
N PRO A 266 -4.45 6.72 -27.65
CA PRO A 266 -5.40 7.82 -27.71
C PRO A 266 -6.85 7.36 -28.00
N THR A 267 -7.83 8.05 -27.41
CA THR A 267 -9.27 7.74 -27.38
C THR A 267 -9.92 7.47 -28.75
N GLN A 268 -9.30 7.94 -29.83
CA GLN A 268 -9.68 7.68 -31.22
C GLN A 268 -9.49 6.21 -31.68
N TYR A 269 -8.89 5.35 -30.84
CA TYR A 269 -8.79 3.90 -31.08
C TYR A 269 -9.57 3.05 -30.06
N MET A 270 -10.33 3.67 -29.15
CA MET A 270 -11.14 2.95 -28.17
C MET A 270 -12.48 2.52 -28.76
N SER A 271 -12.54 1.27 -29.18
CA SER A 271 -13.68 0.43 -28.87
C SER A 271 -13.17 -0.99 -28.71
N LEU A 272 -13.17 -1.48 -27.47
CA LEU A 272 -13.71 -2.79 -27.10
C LEU A 272 -13.48 -3.08 -25.60
N SER A 273 -14.45 -3.82 -25.08
CA SER A 273 -14.74 -4.25 -23.72
C SER A 273 -13.58 -4.77 -22.87
N THR A 274 -13.74 -4.56 -21.57
CA THR A 274 -13.08 -5.18 -20.41
C THR A 274 -12.51 -6.57 -20.69
N PHE A 275 -11.19 -6.72 -20.61
CA PHE A 275 -10.47 -7.99 -20.70
C PHE A 275 -9.92 -8.40 -19.33
N ASP A 276 -10.24 -9.63 -18.92
CA ASP A 276 -9.75 -10.31 -17.72
C ASP A 276 -8.48 -11.11 -18.05
N PHE A 277 -7.41 -10.91 -17.27
CA PHE A 277 -6.12 -11.60 -17.40
C PHE A 277 -6.08 -12.93 -16.62
N GLY A 278 -7.20 -13.34 -15.99
CA GLY A 278 -7.28 -14.63 -15.31
C GLY A 278 -6.65 -14.63 -13.92
N PHE A 279 -6.42 -13.47 -13.30
CA PHE A 279 -5.95 -13.35 -11.91
C PHE A 279 -7.03 -13.64 -10.86
N ASN A 280 -8.26 -14.00 -11.27
CA ASN A 280 -9.41 -14.22 -10.37
C ASN A 280 -9.50 -15.64 -9.79
N LYS A 281 -8.40 -16.37 -9.64
CA LYS A 281 -8.39 -17.66 -8.93
C LYS A 281 -7.70 -17.51 -7.58
N ALA A 282 -8.37 -17.98 -6.54
CA ALA A 282 -7.78 -18.14 -5.21
C ALA A 282 -6.46 -18.93 -5.31
N PRO A 283 -5.44 -18.58 -4.50
CA PRO A 283 -4.21 -19.36 -4.46
C PRO A 283 -4.54 -20.81 -4.08
N ALA A 284 -3.93 -21.75 -4.78
CA ALA A 284 -4.00 -23.15 -4.41
C ALA A 284 -3.11 -23.38 -3.17
N LYS A 285 -3.58 -24.19 -2.23
CA LYS A 285 -2.87 -24.55 -1.00
C LYS A 285 -1.45 -25.05 -1.30
N PRO A 286 -0.42 -24.61 -0.56
CA PRO A 286 0.92 -25.12 -0.76
C PRO A 286 1.04 -26.50 -0.11
N ASN A 287 1.49 -27.49 -0.87
CA ASN A 287 2.55 -28.42 -0.47
C ASN A 287 3.05 -29.24 -1.67
N ASP A 288 4.35 -29.51 -1.66
CA ASP A 288 5.20 -30.25 -2.62
C ASP A 288 5.53 -29.59 -3.98
N ALA A 289 5.02 -28.39 -4.27
CA ALA A 289 5.12 -27.74 -5.58
C ALA A 289 6.22 -26.65 -5.73
N LEU A 290 7.17 -26.51 -4.80
CA LEU A 290 8.10 -25.35 -4.83
C LEU A 290 8.97 -25.31 -6.10
N ALA A 291 9.56 -26.45 -6.51
CA ALA A 291 10.39 -26.52 -7.72
C ALA A 291 9.55 -26.48 -9.02
N THR A 292 8.33 -27.02 -9.01
CA THR A 292 7.41 -26.93 -10.16
C THR A 292 6.79 -25.53 -10.29
N SER A 293 6.69 -24.78 -9.18
CA SER A 293 6.27 -23.37 -9.15
C SER A 293 7.30 -22.48 -9.85
N ASP A 294 8.58 -22.59 -9.52
CA ASP A 294 9.61 -21.71 -10.10
C ASP A 294 9.64 -21.77 -11.63
N PHE A 295 9.57 -22.98 -12.21
CA PHE A 295 9.51 -23.13 -13.66
C PHE A 295 8.17 -22.64 -14.25
N ALA A 296 7.06 -22.75 -13.51
CA ALA A 296 5.77 -22.19 -13.93
C ALA A 296 5.77 -20.65 -13.87
N ASP A 297 6.48 -20.06 -12.91
CA ASP A 297 6.67 -18.62 -12.78
C ASP A 297 7.54 -18.10 -13.93
N VAL A 298 8.61 -18.80 -14.31
CA VAL A 298 9.41 -18.46 -15.51
C VAL A 298 8.56 -18.52 -16.79
N PHE A 299 7.71 -19.54 -16.94
CA PHE A 299 6.79 -19.63 -18.08
C PHE A 299 5.83 -18.43 -18.11
N SER A 300 5.25 -18.09 -16.96
CA SER A 300 4.31 -16.97 -16.82
C SER A 300 5.00 -15.64 -17.10
N LEU A 301 6.23 -15.46 -16.63
CA LEU A 301 7.08 -14.29 -16.91
C LEU A 301 7.38 -14.18 -18.41
N GLY A 302 7.63 -15.31 -19.09
CA GLY A 302 7.83 -15.33 -20.55
C GLY A 302 6.59 -14.87 -21.31
N CYS A 303 5.39 -15.25 -20.84
CA CYS A 303 4.13 -14.76 -21.39
C CYS A 303 3.96 -13.24 -21.18
N ILE A 304 4.31 -12.73 -19.99
CA ILE A 304 4.27 -11.29 -19.68
C ILE A 304 5.26 -10.52 -20.57
N PHE A 305 6.46 -11.03 -20.79
CA PHE A 305 7.43 -10.42 -21.70
C PHE A 305 6.91 -10.38 -23.14
N LEU A 306 6.18 -11.40 -23.58
CA LEU A 306 5.55 -11.40 -24.90
C LEU A 306 4.44 -10.35 -25.02
N ASP A 307 3.67 -10.10 -23.96
CA ASP A 307 2.70 -8.99 -23.91
C ASP A 307 3.41 -7.63 -23.96
N ILE A 308 4.52 -7.45 -23.22
CA ILE A 308 5.34 -6.23 -23.24
C ILE A 308 5.91 -5.98 -24.64
N LEU A 309 6.54 -6.98 -25.25
CA LEU A 309 7.12 -6.88 -26.59
C LEU A 309 6.05 -6.62 -27.66
N THR A 310 4.89 -7.27 -27.54
CA THR A 310 3.74 -7.01 -28.42
C THR A 310 3.31 -5.55 -28.32
N PHE A 311 3.19 -5.01 -27.11
CA PHE A 311 2.88 -3.61 -26.92
C PHE A 311 3.97 -2.71 -27.49
N MET A 312 5.25 -2.99 -27.22
CA MET A 312 6.37 -2.18 -27.72
C MET A 312 6.39 -2.10 -29.26
N ILE A 313 6.18 -3.22 -29.95
CA ILE A 313 6.29 -3.33 -31.41
C ILE A 313 4.99 -2.93 -32.11
N LYS A 314 3.85 -3.51 -31.73
CA LYS A 314 2.59 -3.33 -32.46
C LYS A 314 1.67 -2.26 -31.87
N LYS A 315 1.94 -1.80 -30.64
CA LYS A 315 1.06 -0.89 -29.85
C LYS A 315 -0.38 -1.40 -29.65
N LYS A 316 -0.68 -2.65 -30.03
CA LYS A 316 -2.03 -3.25 -30.03
C LYS A 316 -1.99 -4.65 -29.41
N PRO A 317 -1.99 -4.76 -28.06
CA PRO A 317 -1.97 -6.05 -27.35
C PRO A 317 -3.15 -6.97 -27.72
N THR A 318 -4.30 -6.38 -28.09
CA THR A 318 -5.51 -7.11 -28.47
C THR A 318 -5.31 -8.02 -29.69
N GLU A 319 -4.37 -7.69 -30.59
CA GLU A 319 -4.06 -8.52 -31.76
C GLU A 319 -3.40 -9.85 -31.37
N PHE A 320 -2.54 -9.83 -30.34
CA PHE A 320 -1.94 -11.06 -29.83
C PHE A 320 -2.99 -11.97 -29.19
N VAL A 321 -3.91 -11.40 -28.40
CA VAL A 321 -5.02 -12.16 -27.80
C VAL A 321 -5.89 -12.80 -28.88
N LYS A 322 -6.24 -12.06 -29.95
CA LYS A 322 -6.99 -12.61 -31.08
C LYS A 322 -6.22 -13.74 -31.75
N HIS A 323 -4.93 -13.55 -32.03
CA HIS A 323 -4.06 -14.57 -32.64
C HIS A 323 -4.03 -15.86 -31.82
N ARG A 324 -3.79 -15.74 -30.50
CA ARG A 324 -3.76 -16.87 -29.55
C ARG A 324 -5.09 -17.61 -29.47
N THR A 325 -6.21 -16.91 -29.56
CA THR A 325 -7.56 -17.50 -29.42
C THR A 325 -8.16 -17.99 -30.74
N THR A 326 -7.44 -17.85 -31.86
CA THR A 326 -7.89 -18.38 -33.15
C THR A 326 -7.96 -19.91 -33.11
N LYS A 327 -9.16 -20.46 -33.39
CA LYS A 327 -9.39 -21.91 -33.42
C LYS A 327 -8.44 -22.59 -34.41
N HIS A 328 -7.82 -23.69 -33.99
CA HIS A 328 -7.28 -24.66 -34.93
C HIS A 328 -8.46 -25.22 -35.75
N LYS A 329 -8.41 -25.09 -37.08
CA LYS A 329 -9.39 -25.71 -37.98
C LYS A 329 -9.14 -27.23 -38.00
N THR A 330 -9.66 -27.96 -37.02
CA THR A 330 -9.87 -29.42 -37.15
C THR A 330 -11.23 -29.66 -37.80
N PRO A 331 -11.32 -30.37 -38.95
CA PRO A 331 -12.60 -30.69 -39.56
C PRO A 331 -13.43 -31.57 -38.61
N GLY A 332 -14.66 -31.16 -38.30
CA GLY A 332 -15.66 -32.05 -37.66
C GLY A 332 -16.03 -31.79 -36.19
N LYS A 333 -15.50 -30.77 -35.50
CA LYS A 333 -15.92 -30.45 -34.11
C LYS A 333 -16.35 -28.98 -33.97
N SER A 334 -17.62 -28.71 -34.29
CA SER A 334 -18.26 -27.43 -33.98
C SER A 334 -18.70 -27.42 -32.52
N GLY A 335 -18.28 -26.43 -31.73
CA GLY A 335 -19.01 -26.08 -30.51
C GLY A 335 -18.24 -25.95 -29.19
N SER A 336 -16.90 -26.02 -29.13
CA SER A 336 -16.18 -25.65 -27.90
C SER A 336 -15.71 -24.19 -27.93
N ARG A 337 -15.81 -23.49 -26.79
CA ARG A 337 -15.10 -22.23 -26.53
C ARG A 337 -13.62 -22.45 -26.85
N SER A 338 -12.99 -21.56 -27.63
CA SER A 338 -11.55 -21.68 -27.91
C SER A 338 -10.79 -21.54 -26.61
N ASP A 339 -9.92 -22.50 -26.32
CA ASP A 339 -9.02 -22.42 -25.18
C ASP A 339 -8.10 -21.21 -25.37
N SER A 340 -8.09 -20.34 -24.38
CA SER A 340 -7.31 -19.10 -24.37
C SER A 340 -6.13 -19.19 -23.39
N SER A 341 -5.84 -20.36 -22.83
CA SER A 341 -4.65 -20.54 -22.02
C SER A 341 -3.37 -20.47 -22.88
N PHE A 342 -2.29 -19.91 -22.33
CA PHE A 342 -1.01 -19.82 -23.03
C PHE A 342 -0.38 -21.21 -23.25
N HIS A 343 -0.44 -22.07 -22.23
CA HIS A 343 0.16 -23.40 -22.26
C HIS A 343 -0.53 -24.37 -23.25
N ALA A 344 -1.81 -24.19 -23.56
CA ALA A 344 -2.49 -25.01 -24.57
C ALA A 344 -2.29 -24.53 -26.02
N ASN A 345 -1.66 -23.37 -26.22
CA ASN A 345 -1.53 -22.72 -27.52
C ASN A 345 -0.07 -22.37 -27.87
N LEU A 346 0.89 -23.23 -27.53
CA LEU A 346 2.33 -22.96 -27.73
C LEU A 346 2.71 -22.65 -29.19
N ASP A 347 2.09 -23.31 -30.17
CA ASP A 347 2.31 -23.02 -31.60
C ASP A 347 1.89 -21.59 -31.96
N LYS A 348 0.85 -21.06 -31.30
CA LYS A 348 0.41 -19.68 -31.47
C LYS A 348 1.41 -18.71 -30.87
N LEU A 349 2.05 -19.06 -29.74
CA LEU A 349 3.14 -18.26 -29.17
C LEU A 349 4.34 -18.22 -30.13
N ASN A 350 4.75 -19.37 -30.67
CA ASN A 350 5.86 -19.47 -31.62
C ASN A 350 5.63 -18.69 -32.91
N SER A 351 4.45 -18.85 -33.53
CA SER A 351 4.10 -18.08 -34.73
C SER A 351 3.98 -16.59 -34.45
N TRP A 352 3.50 -16.19 -33.26
CA TRP A 352 3.46 -14.79 -32.88
C TRP A 352 4.87 -14.20 -32.67
N MET A 353 5.77 -14.94 -32.02
CA MET A 353 7.17 -14.52 -31.88
C MET A 353 7.84 -14.32 -33.25
N GLN A 354 7.61 -15.23 -34.21
CA GLN A 354 8.12 -15.05 -35.59
C GLN A 354 7.55 -13.80 -36.25
N HIS A 355 6.26 -13.54 -36.07
CA HIS A 355 5.62 -12.33 -36.58
C HIS A 355 6.22 -11.06 -35.96
N LEU A 356 6.45 -11.04 -34.64
CA LEU A 356 7.09 -9.92 -33.96
C LEU A 356 8.54 -9.70 -34.43
N ASP A 357 9.30 -10.77 -34.67
CA ASP A 357 10.67 -10.69 -35.23
C ASP A 357 10.64 -10.01 -36.60
N THR A 358 9.77 -10.46 -37.51
CA THR A 358 9.61 -9.86 -38.84
C THR A 358 9.24 -8.38 -38.76
N VAL A 359 8.25 -8.02 -37.93
CA VAL A 359 7.82 -6.61 -37.80
C VAL A 359 8.94 -5.77 -37.18
N ALA A 360 9.69 -6.29 -36.22
CA ALA A 360 10.80 -5.55 -35.61
C ALA A 360 11.94 -5.27 -36.59
N MET A 361 12.14 -6.11 -37.62
CA MET A 361 13.11 -5.85 -38.69
C MET A 361 12.73 -4.68 -39.60
N GLU A 362 11.45 -4.27 -39.61
CA GLU A 362 10.98 -3.09 -40.35
C GLU A 362 11.35 -1.77 -39.64
N HIS A 363 11.82 -1.85 -38.40
CA HIS A 363 12.20 -0.70 -37.58
C HIS A 363 13.71 -0.45 -37.61
N GLU A 364 14.12 0.82 -37.77
CA GLU A 364 15.53 1.21 -37.85
C GLU A 364 16.13 1.56 -36.48
N GLU A 365 15.30 1.81 -35.47
CA GLU A 365 15.78 2.28 -34.18
C GLU A 365 16.56 1.20 -33.41
N ILE A 366 17.64 1.60 -32.74
CA ILE A 366 18.59 0.70 -32.09
C ILE A 366 17.94 -0.26 -31.08
N HIS A 367 16.91 0.18 -30.38
CA HIS A 367 16.23 -0.63 -29.38
C HIS A 367 15.44 -1.81 -29.97
N PHE A 368 15.06 -1.77 -31.25
CA PHE A 368 14.43 -2.91 -31.93
C PHE A 368 15.42 -4.02 -32.28
N ARG A 369 16.73 -3.74 -32.33
CA ARG A 369 17.76 -4.77 -32.56
C ARG A 369 17.80 -5.83 -31.46
N ALA A 370 17.41 -5.47 -30.24
CA ALA A 370 17.31 -6.40 -29.12
C ALA A 370 16.06 -7.31 -29.19
N VAL A 371 15.06 -7.01 -30.02
CA VAL A 371 13.80 -7.79 -30.05
C VAL A 371 14.05 -9.24 -30.41
N ARG A 372 14.83 -9.51 -31.45
CA ARG A 372 15.12 -10.88 -31.90
C ARG A 372 15.75 -11.75 -30.81
N PRO A 373 16.86 -11.32 -30.17
CA PRO A 373 17.43 -12.12 -29.08
C PRO A 373 16.54 -12.17 -27.84
N LEU A 374 15.75 -11.12 -27.54
CA LEU A 374 14.76 -11.17 -26.45
C LEU A 374 13.66 -12.21 -26.73
N LEU A 375 13.18 -12.32 -27.96
CA LEU A 375 12.21 -13.35 -28.36
C LEU A 375 12.81 -14.76 -28.26
N GLN A 376 14.11 -14.92 -28.50
CA GLN A 376 14.79 -16.19 -28.26
C GLN A 376 14.84 -16.54 -26.76
N LEU A 377 15.15 -15.57 -25.89
CA LEU A 377 15.07 -15.77 -24.45
C LEU A 377 13.64 -16.15 -24.01
N VAL A 378 12.61 -15.43 -24.51
CA VAL A 378 11.20 -15.75 -24.23
C VAL A 378 10.84 -17.15 -24.69
N ARG A 379 11.33 -17.60 -25.85
CA ARG A 379 11.14 -18.97 -26.35
C ARG A 379 11.70 -20.02 -25.39
N ASP A 380 12.85 -19.75 -24.77
CA ASP A 380 13.42 -20.66 -23.77
C ASP A 380 12.59 -20.66 -22.47
N MET A 381 12.02 -19.51 -22.08
CA MET A 381 11.17 -19.39 -20.89
C MET A 381 9.84 -20.13 -21.01
N VAL A 382 9.24 -20.15 -22.21
CA VAL A 382 7.92 -20.77 -22.45
C VAL A 382 8.00 -22.22 -22.94
N GLN A 383 9.10 -22.93 -22.70
CA GLN A 383 9.24 -24.33 -23.09
C GLN A 383 8.15 -25.21 -22.46
N PRO A 384 7.61 -26.20 -23.19
CA PRO A 384 6.59 -27.12 -22.65
C PRO A 384 7.12 -27.92 -21.48
N VAL A 385 8.38 -28.36 -21.56
CA VAL A 385 9.09 -29.11 -20.52
C VAL A 385 9.57 -28.11 -19.46
N PRO A 386 9.11 -28.19 -18.19
CA PRO A 386 9.51 -27.27 -17.13
C PRO A 386 11.02 -27.19 -16.93
N GLU A 387 11.71 -28.32 -16.93
CA GLU A 387 13.15 -28.44 -16.67
C GLU A 387 14.01 -27.87 -17.83
N ALA A 388 13.42 -27.68 -19.01
CA ALA A 388 14.08 -27.04 -20.14
C ALA A 388 14.04 -25.50 -20.03
N ARG A 389 13.28 -24.94 -19.09
CA ARG A 389 13.19 -23.50 -18.88
C ARG A 389 14.41 -23.00 -18.08
N PRO A 390 14.95 -21.82 -18.39
CA PRO A 390 16.04 -21.24 -17.62
C PRO A 390 15.59 -20.85 -16.21
N LEU A 391 16.53 -20.80 -15.27
CA LEU A 391 16.28 -20.24 -13.93
C LEU A 391 16.05 -18.73 -14.00
N ALA A 392 15.26 -18.17 -13.08
CA ALA A 392 14.96 -16.73 -13.02
C ALA A 392 16.22 -15.85 -12.95
N TYR A 393 17.24 -16.28 -12.18
CA TYR A 393 18.54 -15.62 -12.12
C TYR A 393 19.23 -15.55 -13.49
N SER A 394 19.21 -16.66 -14.24
CA SER A 394 19.76 -16.72 -15.60
C SER A 394 18.96 -15.87 -16.58
N VAL A 395 17.64 -15.79 -16.43
CA VAL A 395 16.79 -14.89 -17.24
C VAL A 395 17.19 -13.43 -17.00
N ALA A 396 17.34 -13.02 -15.73
CA ALA A 396 17.74 -11.65 -15.39
C ALA A 396 19.12 -11.29 -15.94
N GLY A 397 20.10 -12.19 -15.80
CA GLY A 397 21.45 -12.01 -16.35
C GLY A 397 21.43 -11.87 -17.87
N ARG A 398 20.81 -12.82 -18.56
CA ARG A 398 20.66 -12.80 -20.03
C ARG A 398 19.93 -11.55 -20.50
N LEU A 399 18.85 -11.14 -19.82
CA LEU A 399 18.12 -9.92 -20.16
C LEU A 399 19.01 -8.68 -20.10
N ARG A 400 19.81 -8.53 -19.03
CA ARG A 400 20.75 -7.42 -18.90
C ARG A 400 21.77 -7.41 -20.03
N ASP A 401 22.39 -8.55 -20.29
CA ASP A 401 23.44 -8.65 -21.31
C ASP A 401 22.85 -8.34 -22.70
N LEU A 402 21.66 -8.87 -23.02
CA LEU A 402 20.97 -8.57 -24.28
C LEU A 402 20.60 -7.09 -24.45
N LEU A 403 20.17 -6.42 -23.37
CA LEU A 403 19.84 -4.99 -23.40
C LEU A 403 21.09 -4.13 -23.59
N ALA A 404 22.20 -4.48 -22.94
CA ALA A 404 23.47 -3.80 -23.11
C ALA A 404 24.01 -3.99 -24.54
N ASP A 405 24.12 -5.24 -24.99
CA ASP A 405 24.78 -5.61 -26.24
C ASP A 405 23.99 -5.18 -27.49
N HIS A 406 22.66 -5.28 -27.44
CA HIS A 406 21.81 -5.06 -28.62
C HIS A 406 21.00 -3.77 -28.59
N ALA A 407 20.69 -3.21 -27.42
CA ALA A 407 19.93 -1.97 -27.29
C ALA A 407 20.77 -0.77 -26.80
N GLY A 408 22.06 -0.97 -26.49
CA GLY A 408 22.94 0.07 -25.95
C GLY A 408 22.54 0.54 -24.55
N MET A 409 21.75 -0.26 -23.82
CA MET A 409 21.26 0.07 -22.48
C MET A 409 22.23 -0.47 -21.44
N VAL A 410 23.32 0.28 -21.22
CA VAL A 410 24.39 -0.12 -20.28
C VAL A 410 24.02 0.16 -18.82
N ASN A 411 23.31 1.25 -18.57
CA ASN A 411 22.88 1.65 -17.23
C ASN A 411 21.41 1.27 -17.03
N LEU A 412 21.17 0.09 -16.47
CA LEU A 412 19.85 -0.31 -16.03
C LEU A 412 19.57 0.29 -14.65
N HIS A 413 18.35 0.75 -14.41
CA HIS A 413 17.91 1.30 -13.12
C HIS A 413 18.10 0.31 -11.95
N CYS A 414 18.15 -0.98 -12.27
CA CYS A 414 18.18 -2.09 -11.33
C CYS A 414 19.56 -2.75 -11.41
N GLU A 415 20.56 -2.15 -10.80
CA GLU A 415 21.89 -2.74 -10.69
C GLU A 415 21.81 -3.98 -9.77
N PRO A 416 22.46 -5.10 -10.10
CA PRO A 416 22.33 -6.32 -9.31
C PRO A 416 22.79 -6.08 -7.87
N HIS A 417 21.85 -6.23 -6.93
CA HIS A 417 22.20 -6.43 -5.53
C HIS A 417 23.08 -7.67 -5.49
N VAL A 418 24.35 -7.51 -5.11
CA VAL A 418 25.19 -8.63 -4.71
C VAL A 418 24.41 -9.33 -3.60
N LEU A 419 23.89 -10.53 -3.87
CA LEU A 419 23.31 -11.38 -2.84
C LEU A 419 24.40 -11.52 -1.78
N GLY A 420 24.17 -10.93 -0.61
CA GLY A 420 25.09 -10.95 0.52
C GLY A 420 25.24 -12.36 1.03
N ILE A 421 26.08 -13.15 0.36
CA ILE A 421 26.71 -14.31 0.98
C ILE A 421 27.83 -13.70 1.81
N GLU A 422 27.60 -13.58 3.12
CA GLU A 422 28.64 -13.29 4.09
C GLU A 422 29.74 -14.35 3.99
N HIS A 423 30.75 -14.10 3.16
CA HIS A 423 32.04 -14.74 3.32
C HIS A 423 32.82 -13.94 4.36
N THR A 424 32.57 -14.28 5.62
CA THR A 424 33.59 -14.14 6.64
C THR A 424 34.77 -15.03 6.22
N HIS A 425 35.79 -14.45 5.61
CA HIS A 425 37.19 -14.84 5.79
C HIS A 425 38.08 -13.81 5.10
N SER A 426 38.60 -12.91 5.93
CA SER A 426 39.78 -12.11 5.66
C SER A 426 40.97 -13.00 5.29
N ALA A 427 41.52 -12.84 4.08
CA ALA A 427 42.90 -13.19 3.81
C ALA A 427 43.47 -12.24 2.73
N PRO A 428 44.76 -11.86 2.84
CA PRO A 428 45.31 -10.77 2.05
C PRO A 428 45.65 -11.21 0.64
N MET A 429 45.46 -10.29 -0.30
CA MET A 429 45.92 -10.43 -1.67
C MET A 429 47.43 -10.63 -1.72
N SER A 430 47.88 -11.58 -2.53
CA SER A 430 49.26 -11.65 -3.02
C SER A 430 49.29 -11.98 -4.52
N PRO A 431 50.34 -11.55 -5.22
CA PRO A 431 50.24 -11.14 -6.61
C PRO A 431 50.93 -12.09 -7.62
N ARG A 432 50.46 -11.98 -8.86
CA ARG A 432 51.10 -12.28 -10.17
C ARG A 432 51.41 -13.73 -10.57
N SER A 433 50.98 -14.09 -11.79
CA SER A 433 51.83 -14.56 -12.92
C SER A 433 50.96 -14.53 -14.20
N ASP A 434 51.19 -13.59 -15.11
CA ASP A 434 52.00 -13.71 -16.35
C ASP A 434 51.31 -14.53 -17.46
N LEU A 435 51.00 -13.89 -18.60
CA LEU A 435 51.57 -14.18 -19.93
C LEU A 435 50.79 -13.46 -21.05
N HIS A 436 51.35 -12.41 -21.65
CA HIS A 436 51.63 -12.34 -23.09
C HIS A 436 52.34 -11.02 -23.45
N THR A 437 53.63 -11.17 -23.76
CA THR A 437 54.49 -10.21 -24.45
C THR A 437 54.21 -10.21 -25.96
N ILE A 438 54.38 -9.07 -26.64
CA ILE A 438 54.91 -8.82 -28.01
C ILE A 438 54.75 -7.29 -28.28
N PRO A 439 55.68 -6.60 -28.98
CA PRO A 439 56.66 -5.71 -28.35
C PRO A 439 56.55 -4.23 -28.78
N GLU A 440 57.40 -3.45 -28.13
CA GLU A 440 57.66 -2.02 -28.26
C GLU A 440 58.09 -1.56 -29.66
N ASP A 441 57.51 -0.45 -30.11
CA ASP A 441 58.14 0.70 -30.77
C ASP A 441 57.50 1.91 -30.04
N GLY A 442 58.16 2.78 -29.29
CA GLY A 442 59.48 3.38 -29.48
C GLY A 442 59.28 4.76 -30.11
N ILE A 443 59.07 5.80 -29.28
CA ILE A 443 59.52 7.19 -29.45
C ILE A 443 59.10 7.98 -28.19
N ASP A 444 60.12 8.47 -27.50
CA ASP A 444 60.08 9.45 -26.42
C ASP A 444 59.50 10.79 -26.89
N ASP A 445 58.85 11.54 -25.99
CA ASP A 445 59.31 12.89 -25.68
C ASP A 445 58.58 13.46 -24.45
N ASP A 446 59.43 14.03 -23.61
CA ASP A 446 59.24 14.75 -22.35
C ASP A 446 58.49 16.07 -22.58
N GLU A 447 57.65 16.50 -21.63
CA GLU A 447 57.66 17.88 -21.10
C GLU A 447 56.49 18.13 -20.13
N SER A 448 56.88 18.42 -18.89
CA SER A 448 56.09 19.13 -17.89
C SER A 448 55.92 20.61 -18.26
N VAL A 449 54.70 21.14 -18.22
CA VAL A 449 54.46 22.57 -18.06
C VAL A 449 53.29 22.82 -17.11
N ASN A 450 53.63 23.41 -15.97
CA ASN A 450 52.72 24.17 -15.11
C ASN A 450 52.31 25.46 -15.84
N GLY A 451 51.04 25.84 -15.76
CA GLY A 451 50.57 27.13 -16.25
C GLY A 451 49.19 27.43 -15.69
N ASP A 452 49.19 28.27 -14.66
CA ASP A 452 48.03 28.91 -14.06
C ASP A 452 47.13 29.56 -15.11
N ASP A 453 45.81 29.47 -14.93
CA ASP A 453 44.94 30.59 -15.30
C ASP A 453 43.68 30.64 -14.43
N ALA A 454 43.36 31.87 -14.07
CA ALA A 454 42.50 32.26 -12.98
C ALA A 454 41.10 32.68 -13.46
N TYR A 455 40.19 32.81 -12.48
CA TYR A 455 38.96 33.62 -12.50
C TYR A 455 37.74 33.10 -13.29
N THR A 456 36.67 32.68 -12.58
CA THR A 456 35.48 33.53 -12.29
C THR A 456 34.36 32.72 -11.63
N VAL A 457 33.85 33.27 -10.52
CA VAL A 457 32.58 32.92 -9.88
C VAL A 457 31.48 33.63 -10.66
N ALA A 458 30.42 32.91 -11.05
CA ALA A 458 29.14 33.52 -11.41
C ALA A 458 27.97 32.62 -11.01
N ASP A 459 26.98 33.32 -10.47
CA ASP A 459 25.81 32.89 -9.74
C ASP A 459 24.59 32.68 -10.65
N GLU A 460 23.54 32.08 -10.08
CA GLU A 460 22.11 32.14 -10.45
C GLU A 460 21.64 31.99 -11.92
N ALA A 461 20.71 31.04 -12.14
CA ALA A 461 19.51 31.31 -12.95
C ALA A 461 18.33 30.37 -12.62
N THR A 462 17.37 30.94 -11.92
CA THR A 462 15.96 30.50 -11.83
C THR A 462 15.22 30.83 -13.12
N LEU A 463 14.45 29.90 -13.70
CA LEU A 463 13.41 30.15 -14.73
C LEU A 463 12.42 28.96 -14.69
N ARG A 464 11.25 29.00 -14.04
CA ARG A 464 9.98 29.66 -14.43
C ARG A 464 9.72 29.65 -15.94
N TYR A 465 8.75 28.85 -16.39
CA TYR A 465 7.98 29.17 -17.60
C TYR A 465 6.48 29.06 -17.36
N SER A 466 5.81 30.10 -17.84
CA SER A 466 4.42 30.49 -17.67
C SER A 466 3.51 29.91 -18.75
N VAL A 467 2.25 29.78 -18.34
CA VAL A 467 1.04 29.66 -19.14
C VAL A 467 0.83 30.91 -20.03
N ALA A 468 0.37 30.70 -21.27
CA ALA A 468 -0.53 31.56 -22.03
C ALA A 468 -1.13 30.72 -23.18
N ASP A 469 -2.42 30.35 -23.17
CA ASP A 469 -3.63 31.10 -23.58
C ASP A 469 -3.80 31.24 -25.10
N SER A 470 -4.88 30.64 -25.64
CA SER A 470 -5.43 31.00 -26.95
C SER A 470 -6.95 30.89 -26.99
N MET A 471 -7.56 32.07 -27.14
CA MET A 471 -8.75 32.38 -27.93
C MET A 471 -10.15 32.19 -27.32
N THR A 472 -10.61 33.30 -26.73
CA THR A 472 -12.00 33.77 -26.72
C THR A 472 -12.45 34.26 -28.11
N GLU A 473 -13.60 33.79 -28.59
CA GLU A 473 -14.35 34.42 -29.68
C GLU A 473 -15.76 34.82 -29.19
N VAL A 474 -15.88 36.13 -28.97
CA VAL A 474 -17.00 37.06 -29.13
C VAL A 474 -18.39 36.48 -29.45
N ASN A 475 -19.37 36.75 -28.58
CA ASN A 475 -20.70 37.19 -29.04
C ASN A 475 -21.51 37.89 -27.94
N ARG A 476 -21.83 39.18 -28.16
CA ARG A 476 -22.96 39.89 -27.55
C ARG A 476 -23.39 41.06 -28.44
N ILE A 477 -24.67 41.42 -28.26
CA ILE A 477 -25.50 42.48 -28.87
C ILE A 477 -26.32 41.96 -30.07
N GLY A 478 -27.65 42.04 -30.13
CA GLY A 478 -28.65 42.65 -29.24
C GLY A 478 -30.07 42.55 -29.81
N HIS A 479 -31.04 43.00 -29.02
CA HIS A 479 -32.38 43.52 -29.36
C HIS A 479 -33.24 42.84 -30.45
N SER A 480 -34.29 42.14 -30.02
CA SER A 480 -35.71 42.53 -30.14
C SER A 480 -36.61 41.42 -29.64
#